data_AF-A0A4Q0LMG5-F1
#
_entry.id   AF-A0A4Q0LMG5-F1
#
_cell.length_a   1.000
_cell.length_b   1.000
_cell.length_c   1.000
_cell.angle_alpha   90.00
_cell.angle_beta   90.00
_cell.angle_gamma   90.00
#
_symmetry.space_group_name_H-M   'P 1'
#
loop_
_entity.id
_entity.type
_entity.pdbx_description
1 polymer ?
#
loop_
_entity_poly.entity_id
_entity_poly.type
_entity_poly.pdbx_seq_one_letter_code
_entity_poly.pdbx_strand_id
1 'polypeptide(L)' 'MNYLKLNRFSHHLQVSFNRLNVICRSLYKLYAPDGLKHRKNVDQTKLPNSSILAMLIWQTEIGIESQRRFCKF' A
#
# COMPACT_ATOMS: atom_id res chain seq x y z
N MET A 1 2.61 14.85 -4.55
CA MET A 1 2.69 13.39 -4.29
C MET A 1 1.31 12.78 -4.55
N ASN A 2 1.01 12.48 -5.82
CA ASN A 2 -0.33 12.08 -6.29
C ASN A 2 -0.47 10.53 -6.31
N TYR A 3 -0.05 9.88 -5.23
CA TYR A 3 0.18 8.42 -5.18
C TYR A 3 -1.07 7.55 -5.32
N LEU A 4 -2.24 8.15 -5.11
CA LEU A 4 -3.53 7.46 -5.11
C LEU A 4 -4.21 7.43 -6.49
N LYS A 5 -3.53 7.94 -7.53
CA LYS A 5 -4.02 7.89 -8.92
C LYS A 5 -3.39 6.78 -9.76
N LEU A 6 -2.91 5.71 -9.12
CA LEU A 6 -2.61 4.46 -9.81
C LEU A 6 -3.94 3.79 -10.22
N ASN A 7 -4.60 4.34 -11.25
CA ASN A 7 -5.71 3.68 -11.96
C ASN A 7 -5.17 2.60 -12.89
N ARG A 8 -4.37 1.67 -12.34
CA ARG A 8 -3.83 0.53 -13.08
C ARG A 8 -4.42 -0.76 -12.53
N PHE A 9 -4.76 -1.63 -13.46
CA PHE A 9 -5.09 -3.02 -13.20
C PHE A 9 -3.82 -3.85 -13.34
N SER A 10 -3.58 -4.75 -12.39
CA SER A 10 -2.50 -5.73 -12.49
C SER A 10 -3.11 -7.02 -13.02
N HIS A 11 -2.59 -7.52 -14.14
CA HIS A 11 -3.05 -8.78 -14.73
C HIS A 11 -2.64 -9.99 -13.90
N HIS A 12 -1.48 -9.91 -13.25
CA HIS A 12 -0.98 -10.99 -12.39
C HIS A 12 -1.74 -11.04 -11.06
N LEU A 13 -1.98 -9.88 -10.42
CA LEU A 13 -2.78 -9.83 -9.19
C LEU A 13 -4.28 -9.92 -9.45
N GLN A 14 -4.70 -9.76 -10.72
CA GLN A 14 -6.09 -9.69 -11.16
C GLN A 14 -6.93 -8.65 -10.42
N VAL A 15 -6.30 -7.57 -9.95
CA VAL A 15 -6.96 -6.49 -9.21
C VAL A 15 -6.43 -5.12 -9.59
N SER A 16 -7.26 -4.09 -9.44
CA SER A 16 -6.80 -2.70 -9.47
C SER A 16 -6.09 -2.33 -8.18
N PHE A 17 -5.19 -1.36 -8.24
CA PHE A 17 -4.53 -0.85 -7.04
C PHE A 17 -5.53 -0.37 -5.98
N ASN A 18 -6.62 0.29 -6.38
CA ASN A 18 -7.65 0.74 -5.45
C ASN A 18 -8.31 -0.45 -4.72
N ARG A 19 -8.61 -1.53 -5.46
CA ARG A 19 -9.16 -2.75 -4.85
C ARG A 19 -8.15 -3.44 -3.93
N LEU A 20 -6.88 -3.50 -4.34
CA LEU A 20 -5.80 -4.02 -3.50
C LEU A 20 -5.68 -3.22 -2.19
N ASN A 21 -5.73 -1.89 -2.26
CA ASN A 21 -5.65 -1.03 -1.08
C ASN A 21 -6.81 -1.29 -0.10
N VAL A 22 -8.03 -1.53 -0.60
CA VAL A 22 -9.17 -1.92 0.24
C VAL A 22 -8.92 -3.28 0.91
N ILE A 23 -8.44 -4.28 0.15
CA ILE A 23 -8.10 -5.61 0.69
C ILE A 23 -7.03 -5.49 1.78
N CYS A 24 -5.93 -4.78 1.49
CA CYS A 24 -4.84 -4.55 2.44
C CYS A 24 -5.32 -3.83 3.69
N ARG A 25 -6.25 -2.87 3.59
CA ARG A 25 -6.83 -2.18 4.76
C ARG A 25 -7.59 -3.15 5.65
N SER A 26 -8.41 -4.02 5.08
CA SER A 26 -9.15 -5.05 5.83
C SER A 26 -8.20 -6.04 6.50
N LEU A 27 -7.22 -6.56 5.76
CA LEU A 27 -6.24 -7.50 6.29
C LEU A 27 -5.36 -6.87 7.37
N TYR A 28 -4.92 -5.63 7.17
CA TYR A 28 -4.10 -4.91 8.15
C TYR A 28 -4.86 -4.69 9.46
N LYS A 29 -6.16 -4.35 9.40
CA LYS A 29 -6.98 -4.21 10.61
C LYS A 29 -7.09 -5.53 11.39
N LEU A 30 -7.23 -6.64 10.68
CA LEU A 30 -7.43 -7.96 11.28
C LEU A 30 -6.12 -8.56 11.84
N TYR A 31 -5.01 -8.42 11.12
CA TYR A 31 -3.79 -9.17 11.40
C TYR A 31 -2.60 -8.34 11.88
N ALA A 32 -2.62 -7.01 11.73
CA ALA A 32 -1.47 -6.22 12.16
C ALA A 32 -1.36 -6.25 13.70
N PRO A 33 -0.14 -6.39 14.25
CA PRO A 33 0.14 -6.27 15.67
C PRO A 33 -0.35 -4.93 16.25
N ASP A 34 -0.82 -4.94 17.50
CA ASP A 34 -1.32 -3.72 18.16
C ASP A 34 -0.25 -2.62 18.25
N GLY A 35 1.02 -2.99 18.43
CA GLY A 35 2.12 -2.03 18.41
C GLY A 35 2.27 -1.26 17.08
N LEU A 36 1.83 -1.86 15.97
CA LEU A 36 1.81 -1.20 14.66
C LEU A 36 0.49 -0.43 14.41
N LYS A 37 -0.65 -0.96 14.86
CA LYS A 37 -1.96 -0.31 14.73
C LYS A 37 -2.06 0.96 15.58
N HIS A 38 -1.47 0.95 16.78
CA HIS A 38 -1.59 2.01 17.78
C HIS A 38 -0.26 2.71 18.06
N ARG A 39 0.67 2.74 17.09
CA ARG A 39 1.94 3.45 17.28
C ARG A 39 1.68 4.92 17.59
N LYS A 40 2.54 5.52 18.43
CA LYS A 40 2.38 6.89 18.96
C LYS A 40 2.05 7.96 17.90
N ASN A 41 2.60 7.84 16.69
CA ASN A 41 2.47 8.83 15.63
C ASN A 41 1.57 8.34 14.47
N VAL A 42 0.67 7.39 14.70
CA VAL A 42 -0.18 6.84 13.63
C VAL A 42 -1.02 7.93 12.95
N ASP A 43 -1.60 8.84 13.74
CA ASP A 43 -2.46 9.92 13.24
C ASP A 43 -1.69 11.06 12.56
N GLN A 44 -0.37 11.14 12.78
CA GLN A 44 0.50 12.13 12.15
C GLN A 44 1.01 11.67 10.78
N THR A 45 0.64 10.47 10.34
CA THR A 45 1.18 9.91 9.10
C THR A 45 0.41 10.42 7.88
N LYS A 46 1.16 10.85 6.86
CA LYS A 46 0.58 11.31 5.59
C LYS A 46 -0.10 10.20 4.80
N LEU A 47 0.27 8.95 5.05
CA LEU A 47 -0.26 7.79 4.37
C LEU A 47 -0.50 6.66 5.39
N PRO A 48 -1.67 6.01 5.39
CA PRO A 48 -1.94 4.88 6.27
C PRO A 48 -0.98 3.72 6.02
N ASN A 49 -0.62 2.99 7.08
CA ASN A 49 0.26 1.82 6.98
C ASN A 49 -0.29 0.75 6.01
N SER A 50 -1.60 0.56 5.96
CA SER A 50 -2.24 -0.36 5.01
C SER A 50 -2.02 0.05 3.55
N SER A 51 -1.95 1.35 3.27
CA SER A 51 -1.68 1.87 1.93
C SER A 51 -0.21 1.76 1.57
N ILE A 52 0.70 1.91 2.55
CA ILE A 52 2.12 1.56 2.36
C ILE A 52 2.26 0.07 2.01
N LEU A 53 1.54 -0.81 2.72
CA LEU A 53 1.54 -2.24 2.43
C LEU A 53 1.05 -2.54 1.00
N ALA A 54 -0.07 -1.93 0.58
CA ALA A 54 -0.57 -2.07 -0.79
C ALA A 54 0.45 -1.57 -1.83
N MET A 55 1.15 -0.46 -1.55
CA MET A 55 2.21 0.07 -2.39
C MET A 55 3.40 -0.89 -2.51
N LEU A 56 3.83 -1.51 -1.41
CA LEU A 56 4.93 -2.48 -1.43
C LEU A 56 4.57 -3.73 -2.25
N ILE A 57 3.36 -4.28 -2.07
CA ILE A 57 2.88 -5.41 -2.86
C ILE A 57 2.84 -5.04 -4.34
N TRP A 58 2.27 -3.86 -4.66
CA TRP A 58 2.19 -3.38 -6.03
C TRP A 58 3.56 -3.15 -6.66
N GLN A 59 4.50 -2.62 -5.89
CA GLN A 59 5.87 -2.40 -6.31
C GLN A 59 6.57 -3.71 -6.66
N THR A 60 6.43 -4.73 -5.81
CA THR A 60 6.96 -6.08 -6.07
C THR A 60 6.33 -6.69 -7.31
N GLU A 61 5.01 -6.53 -7.47
CA GLU A 61 4.28 -7.04 -8.63
C GLU A 61 4.82 -6.50 -9.96
N ILE A 62 5.09 -5.19 -10.03
CA ILE A 62 5.62 -4.58 -11.27
C ILE A 62 7.13 -4.75 -11.42
N GLY A 63 7.79 -5.52 -10.55
CA GLY A 63 9.22 -5.82 -10.62
C GLY A 63 10.14 -4.62 -10.35
N ILE A 64 9.66 -3.58 -9.64
CA ILE A 64 10.50 -2.43 -9.29
C ILE A 64 11.10 -2.64 -7.90
N GLU A 65 12.38 -2.96 -7.81
CA GLU A 65 13.02 -3.14 -6.49
C GLU A 65 13.27 -1.80 -5.76
N SER A 66 13.61 -0.76 -6.53
CA SER A 66 13.93 0.55 -5.96
C SER A 66 12.68 1.33 -5.57
N GLN A 67 12.45 1.53 -4.27
CA GLN A 67 11.36 2.37 -3.76
C GLN A 67 11.41 3.81 -4.31
N ARG A 68 12.63 4.37 -4.47
CA ARG A 68 12.81 5.71 -5.05
C ARG A 68 12.34 5.76 -6.50
N ARG A 69 12.60 4.71 -7.27
CA ARG A 69 12.13 4.60 -8.66
C ARG A 69 10.61 4.42 -8.68
N PHE A 70 10.07 3.61 -7.78
CA PHE A 70 8.63 3.39 -7.64
C PHE A 70 7.88 4.68 -7.31
N CYS A 71 8.35 5.48 -6.35
CA CYS A 71 7.71 6.74 -5.97
C CYS A 71 7.77 7.84 -7.05
N LYS A 72 8.64 7.69 -8.06
CA LYS A 72 8.72 8.58 -9.22
C LYS A 72 7.85 8.12 -10.40
N PHE A 73 7.36 6.89 -10.33
CA PHE A 73 6.54 6.25 -11.34
C PHE A 73 5.06 6.69 -11.19
#